data_AF-A0A1F8FS86-F1
#
_entry.id   AF-A0A1F8FS86-F1
#
_cell.length_a   1.000
_cell.length_b   1.000
_cell.length_c   1.000
_cell.angle_alpha   90.00
_cell.angle_beta   90.00
_cell.angle_gamma   90.00
#
_symmetry.space_group_name_H-M   'P 1'
#
loop_
_entity.id
_entity.type
_entity.pdbx_description
1 polymer ?
#
loop_
_entity_poly.entity_id
_entity_poly.type
_entity_poly.pdbx_seq_one_letter_code
_entity_poly.pdbx_strand_id
1 'polypeptide(L)'
;MLRKAITFAVLFFIIGSNAFAQTQEKKTADKKFWAINSLMIGSTIYDIESTYLTLDRCATCYEKNPLMRSFVESGRPAAYSVQMAINGGIIYASYEMKKSQRFRKVWWAIPVAVTVAHVVAGTHNIRLGIKF
;
A
#
# COMPACT_ATOMS: atom_id res chain seq x y z
N MET A 1 24.54 2.31 58.92
CA MET A 1 25.38 1.92 57.76
C MET A 1 24.57 1.39 56.56
N LEU A 2 23.25 1.21 56.67
CA LEU A 2 22.38 0.62 55.62
C LEU A 2 21.99 1.58 54.46
N ARG A 3 22.12 2.90 54.65
CA ARG A 3 21.72 3.91 53.64
C ARG A 3 22.71 4.09 52.48
N LYS A 4 23.97 3.64 52.61
CA LYS A 4 25.01 3.83 51.58
C LYS A 4 25.07 2.70 50.55
N ALA A 5 24.48 1.54 50.83
CA ALA A 5 24.45 0.40 49.92
C ALA A 5 23.40 0.54 48.80
N ILE A 6 22.32 1.28 49.07
CA ILE A 6 21.19 1.42 48.13
C ILE A 6 21.54 2.36 46.97
N THR A 7 22.41 3.34 47.18
CA THR A 7 22.77 4.33 46.15
C THR A 7 23.65 3.74 45.05
N PHE A 8 24.47 2.72 45.35
CA PHE A 8 25.33 2.08 44.35
C PHE A 8 24.58 1.10 43.43
N ALA A 9 23.51 0.46 43.92
CA ALA A 9 22.71 -0.48 43.13
C ALA A 9 21.88 0.23 42.03
N VAL A 10 21.42 1.45 42.29
CA VAL A 10 20.63 2.24 41.32
C VAL A 10 21.49 2.75 40.16
N LEU A 11 22.77 3.05 40.40
CA LEU A 11 23.70 3.48 39.35
C LEU A 11 24.07 2.36 38.37
N PHE A 12 24.13 1.10 38.81
CA PHE A 12 24.38 -0.04 37.92
C PHE A 12 23.18 -0.37 37.00
N PHE A 13 21.95 -0.13 37.45
CA PHE A 13 20.76 -0.33 36.62
C PHE A 13 20.59 0.74 35.52
N ILE A 14 21.09 1.96 35.74
CA ILE A 14 20.99 3.05 34.76
C ILE A 14 22.06 2.92 33.66
N ILE A 15 23.25 2.39 33.97
CA ILE A 15 24.33 2.22 32.97
C ILE A 15 24.06 1.00 32.06
N GLY A 16 23.42 -0.06 32.57
CA GLY A 16 23.09 -1.27 31.80
C GLY A 16 22.00 -1.08 30.74
N SER A 17 21.18 -0.02 30.84
CA SER A 17 20.03 0.20 29.96
C SER A 17 20.41 0.86 28.62
N ASN A 18 21.58 1.49 28.54
CA ASN A 18 22.03 2.17 27.31
C ASN A 18 22.78 1.24 26.35
N ALA A 19 23.17 0.03 26.77
CA ALA A 19 23.90 -0.92 25.93
C ALA A 19 22.99 -1.75 25.01
N PHE A 20 21.67 -1.70 25.20
CA PHE A 20 20.66 -2.37 24.35
C PHE A 20 19.82 -1.37 23.53
N ALA A 21 20.36 -0.20 23.21
CA ALA A 21 19.99 0.47 21.98
C ALA A 21 20.58 -0.31 20.80
N GLN A 22 20.14 -1.57 20.64
CA GLN A 22 20.28 -2.32 19.41
C GLN A 22 19.74 -1.39 18.33
N THR A 23 20.63 -0.86 17.50
CA THR A 23 20.28 -0.20 16.25
C THR A 23 19.43 -1.20 15.47
N GLN A 24 18.11 -1.17 15.65
CA GLN A 24 17.19 -2.02 14.93
C GLN A 24 17.39 -1.66 13.46
N GLU A 25 18.04 -2.56 12.73
CA GLU A 25 18.24 -2.41 11.31
C GLU A 25 16.86 -2.18 10.68
N LYS A 26 16.69 -1.00 10.08
CA LYS A 26 15.37 -0.57 9.61
C LYS A 26 14.95 -1.46 8.45
N LYS A 27 14.07 -2.42 8.73
CA LYS A 27 13.54 -3.37 7.73
C LYS A 27 12.97 -2.60 6.53
N THR A 28 13.34 -2.99 5.31
CA THR A 28 12.78 -2.39 4.08
C THR A 28 11.25 -2.59 4.03
N ALA A 29 10.79 -3.82 4.28
CA ALA A 29 9.38 -4.16 4.40
C ALA A 29 8.83 -3.87 5.82
N ASP A 30 9.00 -2.63 6.29
CA ASP A 30 8.42 -2.16 7.56
C ASP A 30 6.89 -1.98 7.49
N LYS A 31 6.27 -1.66 8.62
CA LYS A 31 4.82 -1.41 8.72
C LYS A 31 4.33 -0.34 7.73
N LYS A 32 5.13 0.70 7.48
CA LYS A 32 4.78 1.78 6.55
C LYS A 32 4.76 1.28 5.11
N PHE A 33 5.72 0.42 4.73
CA PHE A 33 5.73 -0.22 3.42
C PHE A 33 4.46 -1.02 3.19
N TRP A 34 4.10 -1.89 4.13
CA TRP A 34 2.90 -2.70 4.00
C TRP A 34 1.62 -1.87 4.03
N ALA A 35 1.51 -0.86 4.90
CA ALA A 35 0.34 0.01 4.95
C ALA A 35 0.07 0.70 3.60
N ILE A 36 1.10 1.28 2.96
CA ILE A 36 0.94 1.96 1.67
C ILE A 36 0.55 0.97 0.56
N ASN A 37 1.20 -0.19 0.49
CA ASN A 37 0.90 -1.17 -0.56
C ASN A 37 -0.45 -1.87 -0.35
N SER A 38 -0.88 -2.08 0.89
CA SER A 38 -2.22 -2.58 1.20
C SER A 38 -3.31 -1.60 0.80
N LEU A 39 -3.09 -0.29 0.99
CA LEU A 39 -4.02 0.74 0.50
C LEU A 39 -4.10 0.74 -1.02
N MET A 40 -2.97 0.59 -1.71
CA MET A 40 -2.94 0.47 -3.17
C MET A 40 -3.75 -0.74 -3.65
N ILE A 41 -3.52 -1.93 -3.07
CA ILE A 41 -4.31 -3.13 -3.40
C ILE A 41 -5.80 -2.91 -3.12
N GLY A 42 -6.14 -2.37 -1.94
CA GLY A 42 -7.53 -2.10 -1.57
C GLY A 42 -8.22 -1.13 -2.53
N SER A 43 -7.53 -0.06 -2.95
CA SER A 43 -8.06 0.87 -3.95
C SER A 43 -8.24 0.22 -5.32
N THR A 44 -7.35 -0.68 -5.72
CA THR A 44 -7.46 -1.44 -6.98
C THR A 44 -8.71 -2.33 -6.97
N ILE A 45 -8.94 -3.05 -5.86
CA ILE A 45 -10.14 -3.87 -5.65
C ILE A 45 -11.39 -3.00 -5.74
N TYR A 46 -11.38 -1.86 -5.04
CA TYR A 46 -12.49 -0.91 -5.06
C TYR A 46 -12.81 -0.41 -6.48
N ASP A 47 -11.79 -0.03 -7.25
CA ASP A 47 -11.95 0.38 -8.64
C ASP A 47 -12.58 -0.73 -9.50
N ILE A 48 -12.02 -1.95 -9.46
CA ILE A 48 -12.55 -3.12 -10.19
C ILE A 48 -14.03 -3.36 -9.83
N GLU A 49 -14.35 -3.48 -8.55
CA GLU A 49 -15.73 -3.80 -8.13
C GLU A 49 -16.71 -2.68 -8.49
N SER A 50 -16.29 -1.42 -8.38
CA SER A 50 -17.12 -0.30 -8.79
C SER A 50 -17.35 -0.23 -10.31
N THR A 51 -16.35 -0.62 -11.12
CA THR A 51 -16.49 -0.77 -12.58
C THR A 51 -17.58 -1.80 -12.87
N TYR A 52 -17.47 -3.00 -12.30
CA TYR A 52 -18.47 -4.05 -12.56
C TYR A 52 -19.85 -3.71 -11.99
N LEU A 53 -19.94 -3.07 -10.82
CA LEU A 53 -21.22 -2.57 -10.32
C LEU A 53 -21.90 -1.63 -11.31
N THR A 54 -21.13 -0.76 -11.98
CA THR A 54 -21.65 0.18 -12.96
C THR A 54 -22.07 -0.53 -14.24
N LEU A 55 -21.26 -1.45 -14.74
CA LEU A 55 -21.56 -2.23 -15.96
C LEU A 55 -22.78 -3.14 -15.76
N ASP A 56 -22.95 -3.71 -14.57
CA ASP A 56 -24.11 -4.55 -14.22
C ASP A 56 -25.43 -3.74 -14.22
N ARG A 57 -25.37 -2.41 -14.03
CA ARG A 57 -26.55 -1.51 -13.98
C ARG A 57 -26.81 -0.73 -15.26
N CYS A 58 -25.78 -0.48 -16.06
CA CYS A 58 -25.85 0.39 -17.23
C CYS A 58 -25.48 -0.39 -18.50
N ALA A 59 -26.49 -0.84 -19.25
CA ALA A 59 -26.32 -1.64 -20.46
C ALA A 59 -25.56 -0.93 -21.60
N THR A 60 -25.48 0.41 -21.57
CA THR A 60 -24.77 1.22 -22.58
C THR A 60 -23.39 1.69 -22.09
N CYS A 61 -23.04 1.42 -20.83
CA CYS A 61 -21.76 1.80 -20.27
C CYS A 61 -20.66 0.83 -20.71
N TYR A 62 -19.43 1.32 -20.79
CA TYR A 62 -18.25 0.54 -21.12
C TYR A 62 -17.01 1.11 -20.40
N GLU A 63 -15.98 0.27 -20.24
CA GLU A 63 -14.70 0.70 -19.67
C GLU A 63 -13.99 1.70 -20.59
N LYS A 64 -13.77 2.92 -20.09
CA LYS A 64 -13.17 4.01 -20.86
C LYS A 64 -11.65 3.92 -20.96
N ASN A 65 -10.99 3.22 -20.03
CA ASN A 65 -9.56 3.01 -20.08
C ASN A 65 -9.22 1.99 -21.18
N PRO A 66 -8.60 2.41 -22.31
CA PRO A 66 -8.34 1.52 -23.43
C PRO A 66 -7.39 0.37 -23.06
N LEU A 67 -6.52 0.55 -22.06
CA LEU A 67 -5.62 -0.50 -21.59
C LEU A 67 -6.34 -1.58 -20.79
N MET A 68 -7.42 -1.21 -20.09
CA MET A 68 -8.16 -2.14 -19.24
C MET A 68 -9.40 -2.72 -19.91
N ARG A 69 -9.88 -2.09 -20.99
CA ARG A 69 -11.14 -2.45 -21.64
C ARG A 69 -11.24 -3.93 -22.02
N SER A 70 -10.24 -4.47 -22.72
CA SER A 70 -10.25 -5.88 -23.14
C SER A 70 -10.30 -6.84 -21.95
N PHE A 71 -9.61 -6.51 -20.85
CA PHE A 71 -9.61 -7.32 -19.62
C PHE A 71 -10.94 -7.22 -18.87
N VAL A 72 -11.55 -6.03 -18.85
CA VAL A 72 -12.87 -5.83 -18.23
C VAL A 72 -13.95 -6.59 -19.00
N GLU A 73 -13.94 -6.50 -20.34
CA GLU A 73 -14.85 -7.25 -21.23
C GLU A 73 -14.64 -8.77 -21.13
N SER A 74 -13.43 -9.23 -20.80
CA SER A 74 -13.12 -10.64 -20.54
C SER A 74 -13.62 -11.14 -19.16
N GLY A 75 -14.15 -10.25 -18.33
CA GLY A 75 -14.77 -10.58 -17.04
C GLY A 75 -13.88 -10.37 -15.80
N ARG A 76 -14.52 -10.37 -14.62
CA ARG A 76 -13.90 -10.05 -13.32
C ARG A 76 -12.54 -10.74 -13.10
N PRO A 77 -12.38 -12.06 -13.36
CA PRO A 77 -11.10 -12.73 -13.13
C PRO A 77 -9.95 -12.15 -13.95
N ALA A 78 -10.18 -11.80 -15.22
CA ALA A 78 -9.16 -11.23 -16.09
C ALA A 78 -8.71 -9.84 -15.61
N ALA A 79 -9.65 -8.99 -15.21
CA ALA A 79 -9.36 -7.68 -14.63
C ALA A 79 -8.52 -7.82 -13.34
N TYR A 80 -8.88 -8.74 -12.44
CA TYR A 80 -8.10 -9.04 -11.24
C TYR A 80 -6.70 -9.54 -11.56
N SER A 81 -6.56 -10.50 -12.47
CA SER A 81 -5.27 -11.08 -12.81
C SER A 81 -4.29 -10.04 -13.34
N VAL A 82 -4.72 -9.20 -14.29
CA VAL A 82 -3.86 -8.15 -14.84
C VAL A 82 -3.50 -7.10 -13.79
N GLN A 83 -4.47 -6.61 -13.01
CA GLN A 83 -4.21 -5.54 -12.05
C GLN A 83 -3.35 -6.02 -10.88
N MET A 84 -3.53 -7.26 -10.41
CA MET A 84 -2.68 -7.82 -9.35
C MET A 84 -1.26 -8.10 -9.84
N ALA A 85 -1.07 -8.48 -11.10
CA ALA A 85 0.25 -8.59 -11.71
C ALA A 85 0.97 -7.23 -11.76
N ILE A 86 0.25 -6.17 -12.18
CA ILE A 86 0.76 -4.80 -12.19
C ILE A 86 1.12 -4.33 -10.77
N ASN A 87 0.23 -4.56 -9.80
CA ASN A 87 0.48 -4.24 -8.39
C ASN A 87 1.72 -4.96 -7.85
N GLY A 88 1.91 -6.23 -8.19
CA GLY A 88 3.12 -6.98 -7.84
C GLY A 88 4.40 -6.31 -8.35
N GLY A 89 4.38 -5.86 -9.62
CA GLY A 89 5.49 -5.11 -10.21
C GLY A 89 5.75 -3.77 -9.50
N ILE A 90 4.70 -3.04 -9.14
CA ILE A 90 4.82 -1.77 -8.40
C ILE A 90 5.38 -2.00 -6.99
N ILE A 91 4.88 -3.01 -6.28
CA ILE A 91 5.37 -3.37 -4.93
C ILE A 91 6.85 -3.72 -4.99
N TYR A 92 7.26 -4.51 -5.99
CA TYR A 92 8.66 -4.88 -6.19
C TYR A 92 9.54 -3.67 -6.50
N ALA A 93 9.13 -2.82 -7.45
CA ALA A 93 9.85 -1.58 -7.77
C ALA A 93 9.97 -0.66 -6.54
N SER A 94 8.89 -0.52 -5.77
CA SER A 94 8.85 0.24 -4.53
C SER A 94 9.83 -0.32 -3.48
N TYR A 95 9.90 -1.65 -3.35
CA TYR A 95 10.84 -2.33 -2.46
C TYR A 95 12.30 -2.04 -2.84
N GLU A 96 12.65 -2.20 -4.12
CA GLU A 96 14.01 -1.92 -4.62
C GLU A 96 14.38 -0.43 -4.46
N MET A 97 13.44 0.48 -4.75
CA MET A 97 13.64 1.91 -4.52
C MET A 97 13.91 2.22 -3.05
N LYS A 98 13.18 1.58 -2.13
CA LYS A 98 13.35 1.79 -0.68
C LYS A 98 14.69 1.23 -0.17
N LYS A 99 15.16 0.13 -0.75
CA LYS A 99 16.48 -0.45 -0.45
C LYS A 99 17.62 0.44 -0.96
N SER A 100 17.47 1.00 -2.16
CA SER A 100 18.49 1.85 -2.81
C SER A 100 18.88 3.07 -1.97
N GLN A 101 20.06 3.65 -2.20
CA GLN A 101 20.43 4.94 -1.60
C GLN A 101 19.84 6.14 -2.35
N ARG A 102 19.75 6.03 -3.68
CA ARG A 102 19.31 7.12 -4.57
C ARG A 102 17.81 7.41 -4.48
N PHE A 103 16.98 6.38 -4.41
CA PHE A 103 15.51 6.50 -4.49
C PHE A 103 14.78 6.26 -3.16
N ARG A 104 15.53 6.10 -2.05
CA ARG A 104 14.97 5.79 -0.72
C ARG A 104 13.94 6.81 -0.23
N LYS A 105 13.98 8.05 -0.68
CA LYS A 105 13.02 9.08 -0.22
C LYS A 105 11.70 9.06 -1.00
N VAL A 106 11.66 8.39 -2.15
CA VAL A 106 10.55 8.43 -3.11
C VAL A 106 9.94 7.06 -3.43
N TRP A 107 10.31 5.99 -2.71
CA TRP A 107 9.76 4.64 -2.91
C TRP A 107 8.23 4.56 -2.85
N TRP A 108 7.60 5.46 -2.08
CA TRP A 108 6.16 5.50 -1.85
C TRP A 108 5.42 6.24 -2.97
N ALA A 109 6.12 6.97 -3.84
CA ALA A 109 5.49 7.86 -4.81
C ALA A 109 4.59 7.10 -5.78
N ILE A 110 5.10 6.00 -6.36
CA ILE A 110 4.35 5.18 -7.33
C ILE A 110 3.11 4.55 -6.68
N PRO A 111 3.19 3.78 -5.57
CA PRO A 111 2.00 3.15 -5.00
C PRO A 111 0.98 4.18 -4.49
N VAL A 112 1.40 5.34 -3.99
CA VAL A 112 0.47 6.41 -3.60
C VAL A 112 -0.23 7.02 -4.82
N ALA A 113 0.49 7.30 -5.90
CA ALA A 113 -0.11 7.82 -7.13
C ALA A 113 -1.16 6.86 -7.71
N VAL A 114 -0.84 5.55 -7.73
CA VAL A 114 -1.76 4.50 -8.18
C VAL A 114 -2.97 4.38 -7.25
N THR A 115 -2.77 4.50 -5.93
CA THR A 115 -3.87 4.53 -4.96
C THR A 115 -4.85 5.66 -5.25
N VAL A 116 -4.34 6.88 -5.47
CA VAL A 116 -5.18 8.05 -5.78
C VAL A 116 -5.94 7.85 -7.09
N ALA A 117 -5.28 7.34 -8.13
CA ALA A 117 -5.91 7.08 -9.42
C ALA A 117 -7.10 6.11 -9.29
N HIS A 118 -6.91 4.99 -8.60
CA HIS A 118 -7.96 4.00 -8.38
C HIS A 118 -9.10 4.51 -7.49
N VAL A 119 -8.81 5.30 -6.44
CA VAL A 119 -9.86 5.91 -5.61
C VAL A 119 -10.70 6.88 -6.43
N VAL A 120 -10.08 7.71 -7.27
CA VAL A 120 -10.79 8.65 -8.15
C VAL A 120 -11.65 7.91 -9.17
N ALA A 121 -11.08 6.90 -9.84
CA ALA A 121 -11.80 6.07 -10.80
C ALA A 121 -12.97 5.34 -10.14
N GLY A 122 -12.74 4.66 -9.03
CA GLY A 122 -13.79 3.93 -8.34
C GLY A 122 -14.90 4.84 -7.81
N THR A 123 -14.55 6.03 -7.30
CA THR A 123 -15.55 7.02 -6.88
C THR A 123 -16.37 7.51 -8.08
N HIS A 124 -15.73 7.73 -9.23
CA HIS A 124 -16.41 8.10 -10.47
C HIS A 124 -17.38 7.00 -10.92
N ASN A 125 -16.94 5.73 -10.90
CA ASN A 125 -17.76 4.57 -11.23
C ASN A 125 -18.99 4.48 -10.31
N ILE A 126 -18.81 4.52 -8.98
CA ILE A 126 -19.93 4.51 -8.04
C ILE A 126 -20.93 5.64 -8.34
N ARG A 127 -20.45 6.86 -8.61
CA ARG A 127 -21.31 8.00 -8.96
C ARG A 127 -22.09 7.80 -10.25
N LEU A 128 -21.57 7.03 -11.20
CA LEU A 128 -22.31 6.63 -12.40
C LEU A 128 -23.29 5.50 -12.06
N GLY A 129 -22.84 4.46 -11.37
CA GLY A 129 -23.65 3.28 -11.03
C GLY A 129 -24.83 3.57 -10.10
N ILE A 130 -24.84 4.66 -9.33
CA ILE A 130 -26.02 5.08 -8.55
C ILE A 130 -27.05 5.88 -9.35
N LYS A 131 -26.71 6.35 -10.56
CA LYS A 131 -27.65 7.09 -11.43
C LYS A 131 -28.52 6.18 -12.29
N PHE A 132 -28.15 4.91 -12.38
CA PHE A 132 -28.86 3.84 -13.06
C PHE A 132 -29.37 2.85 -12.02
#